data_AF-A0A3M7QS08-F1
#
_entry.id   AF-A0A3M7QS08-F1
#
_cell.length_a   1.000
_cell.length_b   1.000
_cell.length_c   1.000
_cell.angle_alpha   90.00
_cell.angle_beta   90.00
_cell.angle_gamma   90.00
#
_symmetry.space_group_name_H-M   'P 1'
#
loop_
_entity.id
_entity.type
_entity.pdbx_description
1 polymer ?
#
loop_
_entity_poly.entity_id
_entity_poly.type
_entity_poly.pdbx_seq_one_letter_code
_entity_poly.pdbx_strand_id
1 'polypeptide(L)'
;MGTGHNLEKKNSRKIELNEDDVHKETQNPSNKNSDLITEFNNLALDSNDDSWELLTSQKGGYKLYSLWFGYIVDSPKRELVATAQTVYWKCDKSKAFKCTGRGVTTGLNPPFKMTQPHLSSHFPTPVDKERNKYLNNLKQNAHSSKDAPRALIRESQLDTNFEFLSSLPKKEAIRKMIIRLFYFEDSVNCDFEKAAINAFKQVFKCEIHDYPKELESLIEYIANNYIRNKKGKARFSIDLWNVHER
;
A
#
# COMPACT_ATOMS: atom_id res chain seq x y z
N MET A 1 59.55 -29.15 19.24
CA MET A 1 59.72 -27.69 19.02
C MET A 1 60.21 -27.50 17.58
N GLY A 2 59.49 -26.70 16.79
CA GLY A 2 60.01 -26.08 15.57
C GLY A 2 59.88 -26.88 14.26
N THR A 3 58.80 -26.64 13.52
CA THR A 3 58.84 -26.67 12.04
C THR A 3 58.10 -25.46 11.49
N GLY A 4 58.85 -24.63 10.76
CA GLY A 4 58.47 -23.29 10.34
C GLY A 4 57.59 -23.25 9.09
N HIS A 5 56.67 -22.28 9.10
CA HIS A 5 55.88 -21.90 7.94
C HIS A 5 56.69 -20.98 7.01
N ASN A 6 56.67 -21.33 5.72
CA ASN A 6 57.33 -20.63 4.63
C ASN A 6 56.48 -19.42 4.18
N LEU A 7 57.10 -18.24 4.11
CA LEU A 7 56.48 -16.98 3.67
C LEU A 7 56.41 -16.91 2.13
N GLU A 8 55.20 -16.82 1.59
CA GLU A 8 54.94 -16.44 0.20
C GLU A 8 55.22 -14.94 0.00
N LYS A 9 56.14 -14.65 -0.93
CA LYS A 9 56.48 -13.30 -1.41
C LYS A 9 55.32 -12.72 -2.23
N LYS A 10 54.67 -11.67 -1.72
CA LYS A 10 53.75 -10.84 -2.51
C LYS A 10 54.52 -9.94 -3.48
N ASN A 11 54.15 -10.04 -4.75
CA ASN A 11 54.67 -9.28 -5.88
C ASN A 11 53.93 -7.94 -5.98
N SER A 12 54.58 -6.83 -5.61
CA SER A 12 54.00 -5.49 -5.68
C SER A 12 54.18 -4.91 -7.09
N ARG A 13 53.16 -5.01 -7.94
CA ARG A 13 53.08 -4.22 -9.18
C ARG A 13 52.58 -2.82 -8.84
N LYS A 14 53.47 -1.84 -8.95
CA LYS A 14 53.17 -0.41 -8.95
C LYS A 14 52.43 -0.09 -10.25
N ILE A 15 51.18 0.33 -10.17
CA ILE A 15 50.42 0.88 -11.29
C ILE A 15 50.57 2.40 -11.18
N GLU A 16 51.35 2.99 -12.06
CA GLU A 16 51.39 4.44 -12.25
C GLU A 16 50.19 4.82 -13.13
N LEU A 17 49.25 5.55 -12.53
CA LEU A 17 48.13 6.17 -13.23
C LEU A 17 48.58 7.56 -13.69
N ASN A 18 48.63 7.78 -15.00
CA ASN A 18 48.85 9.09 -15.61
C ASN A 18 47.63 9.99 -15.31
N GLU A 19 47.90 11.21 -14.83
CA GLU A 19 46.89 12.18 -14.34
C GLU A 19 46.42 13.19 -15.41
N ASP A 20 46.65 12.97 -16.70
CA ASP A 20 46.53 14.04 -17.71
C ASP A 20 45.49 13.83 -18.82
N ASP A 21 44.33 13.19 -18.55
CA ASP A 21 43.25 13.14 -19.55
C ASP A 21 41.83 13.05 -18.97
N VAL A 22 41.42 14.05 -18.18
CA VAL A 22 40.01 14.26 -17.84
C VAL A 22 39.61 15.72 -18.09
N HIS A 23 39.62 16.13 -19.36
CA HIS A 23 38.82 17.27 -19.78
C HIS A 23 37.34 16.88 -19.81
N LYS A 24 36.66 17.31 -18.74
CA LYS A 24 35.21 17.20 -18.52
C LYS A 24 34.40 17.89 -19.62
N GLU A 25 33.80 17.14 -20.54
CA GLU A 25 32.52 17.54 -21.11
C GLU A 25 31.44 17.33 -20.04
N THR A 26 31.19 18.39 -19.28
CA THR A 26 30.06 18.44 -18.35
C THR A 26 28.80 18.73 -19.15
N GLN A 27 28.28 17.71 -19.85
CA GLN A 27 26.96 17.78 -20.45
C GLN A 27 25.92 17.91 -19.32
N ASN A 28 25.21 19.04 -19.32
CA ASN A 28 24.24 19.40 -18.30
C ASN A 28 23.12 18.31 -18.24
N PRO A 29 22.97 17.55 -17.13
CA PRO A 29 22.05 16.42 -17.04
C PRO A 29 20.57 16.81 -17.20
N SER A 30 20.26 18.10 -17.11
CA SER A 30 18.92 18.66 -17.34
C SER A 30 18.42 18.48 -18.77
N ASN A 31 19.30 18.42 -19.79
CA ASN A 31 18.85 18.45 -21.19
C ASN A 31 18.40 17.07 -21.69
N LYS A 32 19.16 16.02 -21.37
CA LYS A 32 18.86 14.62 -21.77
C LYS A 32 17.51 14.10 -21.25
N ASN A 33 17.13 14.60 -20.08
CA ASN A 33 15.90 14.26 -19.38
C ASN A 33 14.64 14.81 -20.08
N SER A 34 14.75 15.98 -20.73
CA SER A 34 13.66 16.56 -21.52
C SER A 34 13.38 15.76 -22.80
N ASP A 35 14.44 15.27 -23.43
CA ASP A 35 14.35 14.55 -24.71
C ASP A 35 13.63 13.21 -24.54
N LEU A 36 13.96 12.44 -23.48
CA LEU A 36 13.31 11.16 -23.20
C LEU A 36 11.80 11.30 -22.94
N ILE A 37 11.38 12.33 -22.18
CA ILE A 37 9.94 12.54 -21.91
C ILE A 37 9.20 12.90 -23.20
N THR A 38 9.83 13.65 -24.09
CA THR A 38 9.27 13.99 -25.40
C THR A 38 9.09 12.73 -26.24
N GLU A 39 10.07 11.84 -26.26
CA GLU A 39 9.99 10.54 -26.94
C GLU A 39 8.85 9.67 -26.38
N PHE A 40 8.75 9.54 -25.06
CA PHE A 40 7.64 8.81 -24.42
C PHE A 40 6.27 9.41 -24.76
N ASN A 41 6.17 10.74 -24.78
CA ASN A 41 4.94 11.42 -25.12
C ASN A 41 4.53 11.15 -26.57
N ASN A 42 5.49 11.21 -27.51
CA ASN A 42 5.23 10.92 -28.91
C ASN A 42 4.75 9.47 -29.09
N LEU A 43 5.42 8.51 -28.44
CA LEU A 43 4.99 7.10 -28.44
C LEU A 43 3.56 6.92 -27.92
N ALA A 44 3.18 7.61 -26.84
CA ALA A 44 1.84 7.50 -26.26
C ALA A 44 0.76 8.28 -27.04
N LEU A 45 1.12 9.29 -27.83
CA LEU A 45 0.15 10.03 -28.66
C LEU A 45 -0.14 9.31 -29.99
N ASP A 46 0.88 8.66 -30.56
CA ASP A 46 0.79 8.01 -31.87
C ASP A 46 0.23 6.58 -31.79
N SER A 47 0.31 5.94 -30.62
CA SER A 47 -0.19 4.58 -30.42
C SER A 47 -1.54 4.57 -29.68
N ASN A 48 -2.48 3.78 -30.21
CA ASN A 48 -3.49 3.17 -29.36
C ASN A 48 -2.74 2.14 -28.53
N ASP A 49 -2.36 2.49 -27.31
CA ASP A 49 -1.63 1.59 -26.43
C ASP A 49 -2.60 0.49 -25.99
N ASP A 50 -2.39 -0.72 -26.50
CA ASP A 50 -3.08 -1.93 -26.06
C ASP A 50 -2.34 -2.63 -24.91
N SER A 51 -1.14 -2.16 -24.54
CA SER A 51 -0.23 -2.79 -23.58
C SER A 51 -0.35 -2.26 -22.15
N TRP A 52 -1.44 -1.56 -21.83
CA TRP A 52 -1.67 -1.01 -20.50
C TRP A 52 -2.19 -2.07 -19.51
N GLU A 53 -1.93 -1.85 -18.21
CA GLU A 53 -2.36 -2.74 -17.13
C GLU A 53 -3.28 -2.00 -16.15
N LEU A 54 -4.43 -2.62 -15.83
CA LEU A 54 -5.35 -2.12 -14.82
C LEU A 54 -5.05 -2.75 -13.46
N LEU A 55 -4.86 -1.91 -12.45
CA LEU A 55 -4.69 -2.34 -11.06
C LEU A 55 -5.70 -1.62 -10.16
N THR A 56 -5.96 -2.17 -8.98
CA THR A 56 -6.71 -1.45 -7.95
C THR A 56 -5.80 -0.42 -7.27
N SER A 57 -6.37 0.72 -6.92
CA SER A 57 -5.67 1.77 -6.17
C SER A 57 -5.62 1.43 -4.68
N GLN A 58 -4.61 1.96 -3.97
CA GLN A 58 -4.46 1.79 -2.53
C GLN A 58 -5.62 2.40 -1.71
N LYS A 59 -6.26 3.45 -2.23
CA LYS A 59 -7.46 4.07 -1.65
C LYS A 59 -8.77 3.45 -2.18
N GLY A 60 -8.63 2.35 -2.92
CA GLY A 60 -9.67 1.72 -3.72
C GLY A 60 -9.99 2.49 -4.99
N GLY A 61 -10.73 1.84 -5.88
CA GLY A 61 -10.96 2.30 -7.25
C GLY A 61 -9.87 1.79 -8.20
N TYR A 62 -9.82 2.37 -9.39
CA TYR A 62 -8.98 1.91 -10.48
C TYR A 62 -7.75 2.78 -10.70
N LYS A 63 -6.64 2.14 -11.05
CA LYS A 63 -5.39 2.78 -11.43
C LYS A 63 -4.87 2.11 -12.70
N LEU A 64 -4.72 2.89 -13.76
CA LEU A 64 -4.24 2.42 -15.06
C LEU A 64 -2.75 2.71 -15.18
N TYR A 65 -1.98 1.80 -15.77
CA TYR A 65 -0.56 2.00 -16.07
C TYR A 65 -0.32 1.82 -17.58
N SER A 66 0.14 2.87 -18.25
CA SER A 66 0.53 2.88 -19.67
C SER A 66 1.90 3.55 -19.78
N LEU A 67 2.83 2.96 -20.54
CA LEU A 67 4.23 3.39 -20.65
C LEU A 67 4.87 3.78 -19.30
N TRP A 68 4.61 2.98 -18.25
CA TRP A 68 5.11 3.20 -16.88
C TRP A 68 4.57 4.45 -16.16
N PHE A 69 3.68 5.21 -16.79
CA PHE A 69 2.93 6.28 -16.14
C PHE A 69 1.69 5.71 -15.46
N GLY A 70 1.46 6.17 -14.22
CA GLY A 70 0.26 5.84 -13.46
C GLY A 70 -0.84 6.87 -13.70
N TYR A 71 -2.05 6.41 -13.94
CA TYR A 71 -3.24 7.22 -14.10
C TYR A 71 -4.33 6.81 -13.11
N ILE A 72 -5.06 7.80 -12.61
CA ILE A 72 -6.24 7.62 -11.76
C ILE A 72 -7.46 8.16 -12.49
N VAL A 73 -8.64 7.65 -12.14
CA VAL A 73 -9.90 8.11 -12.71
C VAL A 73 -10.12 9.59 -12.39
N ASP A 74 -10.40 10.38 -13.43
CA ASP A 74 -10.81 11.78 -13.33
C ASP A 74 -12.34 11.89 -13.41
N SER A 75 -12.95 11.18 -14.36
CA SER A 75 -14.40 10.98 -14.47
C SER A 75 -14.71 9.66 -15.18
N PRO A 76 -15.86 9.01 -14.92
CA PRO A 76 -16.97 9.43 -14.05
C PRO A 76 -16.68 9.20 -12.56
N LYS A 77 -17.69 9.40 -11.70
CA LYS A 77 -17.61 9.06 -10.27
C LYS A 77 -17.24 7.59 -10.12
N ARG A 78 -16.44 7.28 -9.09
CA ARG A 78 -15.84 5.96 -8.83
C ARG A 78 -16.82 4.78 -8.94
N GLU A 79 -18.05 4.96 -8.48
CA GLU A 79 -19.11 3.93 -8.47
C GLU A 79 -19.58 3.55 -9.87
N LEU A 80 -19.52 4.50 -10.81
CA LEU A 80 -20.01 4.35 -12.18
C LEU A 80 -18.92 3.85 -13.13
N VAL A 81 -17.66 3.78 -12.68
CA VAL A 81 -16.52 3.47 -13.56
C VAL A 81 -16.65 2.10 -14.21
N ALA A 82 -17.17 1.11 -13.51
CA ALA A 82 -17.31 -0.25 -14.02
C ALA A 82 -18.33 -0.37 -15.18
N THR A 83 -19.32 0.52 -15.23
CA THR A 83 -20.41 0.49 -16.24
C THR A 83 -20.32 1.64 -17.24
N ALA A 84 -19.36 2.54 -17.07
CA ALA A 84 -19.22 3.71 -17.93
C ALA A 84 -18.72 3.33 -19.32
N GLN A 85 -19.32 3.91 -20.35
CA GLN A 85 -18.84 3.75 -21.72
C GLN A 85 -17.52 4.48 -21.94
N THR A 86 -17.29 5.60 -21.26
CA THR A 86 -16.07 6.40 -21.39
C THR A 86 -15.52 6.70 -20.02
N VAL A 87 -14.22 6.43 -19.82
CA VAL A 87 -13.50 6.75 -18.59
C VAL A 87 -12.37 7.71 -18.93
N TYR A 88 -12.37 8.86 -18.27
CA TYR A 88 -11.31 9.86 -18.37
C TYR A 88 -10.31 9.66 -17.25
N TRP A 89 -9.05 9.72 -17.62
CA TRP A 89 -7.93 9.43 -16.76
C TRP A 89 -7.04 10.66 -16.61
N LYS A 90 -6.45 10.80 -15.42
CA LYS A 90 -5.42 11.80 -15.15
C LYS A 90 -4.21 11.19 -14.50
N CYS A 91 -3.04 11.75 -14.79
CA CYS A 91 -1.80 11.34 -14.14
C CYS A 91 -1.94 11.37 -12.61
N ASP A 92 -1.48 10.31 -11.94
CA ASP A 92 -1.52 10.19 -10.48
C ASP A 92 -0.60 11.21 -9.78
N LYS A 93 0.41 11.70 -10.49
CA LYS A 93 1.32 12.78 -10.08
C LYS A 93 0.79 14.18 -10.41
N SER A 94 -0.41 14.31 -11.00
CA SER A 94 -0.99 15.61 -11.39
C SER A 94 -1.01 16.64 -10.26
N LYS A 95 -1.32 16.23 -9.01
CA LYS A 95 -1.32 17.14 -7.86
C LYS A 95 0.08 17.50 -7.36
N ALA A 96 1.00 16.53 -7.33
CA ALA A 96 2.33 16.73 -6.76
C ALA A 96 3.26 17.49 -7.71
N PHE A 97 3.15 17.26 -9.02
CA PHE A 97 4.05 17.81 -10.04
C PHE A 97 3.34 18.75 -11.02
N LYS A 98 2.08 19.11 -10.77
CA LYS A 98 1.23 19.89 -11.71
C LYS A 98 1.16 19.26 -13.11
N CYS A 99 1.31 17.94 -13.19
CA CYS A 99 1.33 17.23 -14.46
C CYS A 99 -0.02 17.27 -15.19
N THR A 100 0.02 17.58 -16.48
CA THR A 100 -1.11 17.67 -17.39
C THR A 100 -1.47 16.36 -18.06
N GLY A 101 -0.74 15.26 -17.84
CA GLY A 101 -1.02 13.97 -18.47
C GLY A 101 -2.47 13.54 -18.29
N ARG A 102 -3.19 13.32 -19.40
CA ARG A 102 -4.59 12.89 -19.46
C ARG A 102 -4.76 11.85 -20.57
N GLY A 103 -5.76 10.99 -20.40
CA GLY A 103 -6.16 10.03 -21.44
C GLY A 103 -7.58 9.55 -21.27
N VAL A 104 -8.03 8.72 -22.19
CA VAL A 104 -9.39 8.20 -22.24
C VAL A 104 -9.40 6.74 -22.66
N THR A 105 -10.31 5.96 -22.08
CA THR A 105 -10.61 4.57 -22.49
C THR A 105 -12.11 4.41 -22.77
N THR A 106 -12.45 3.41 -23.56
CA THR A 106 -13.83 2.93 -23.69
C THR A 106 -14.08 1.88 -22.60
N GLY A 107 -14.72 2.30 -21.52
CA GLY A 107 -14.86 1.49 -20.29
C GLY A 107 -13.50 1.20 -19.65
N LEU A 108 -13.33 -0.04 -19.16
CA LEU A 108 -12.11 -0.52 -18.54
C LEU A 108 -11.31 -1.48 -19.44
N ASN A 109 -11.51 -1.38 -20.76
CA ASN A 109 -10.88 -2.24 -21.75
C ASN A 109 -9.97 -1.43 -22.68
N PRO A 110 -8.91 -2.05 -23.26
CA PRO A 110 -8.09 -1.41 -24.27
C PRO A 110 -8.90 -0.95 -25.50
N PRO A 111 -8.41 0.06 -26.24
CA PRO A 111 -7.13 0.77 -26.05
C PRO A 111 -7.19 1.91 -25.02
N PHE A 112 -6.03 2.30 -24.49
CA PHE A 112 -5.84 3.59 -23.81
C PHE A 112 -5.35 4.64 -24.81
N LYS A 113 -6.07 5.76 -24.90
CA LYS A 113 -5.69 6.88 -25.76
C LYS A 113 -5.24 8.07 -24.92
N MET A 114 -3.97 8.45 -25.03
CA MET A 114 -3.48 9.66 -24.39
C MET A 114 -4.05 10.90 -25.10
N THR A 115 -4.59 11.84 -24.32
CA THR A 115 -5.22 13.06 -24.83
C THR A 115 -4.40 14.31 -24.51
N GLN A 116 -3.62 14.28 -23.44
CA GLN A 116 -2.68 15.34 -23.09
C GLN A 116 -1.35 14.72 -22.64
N PRO A 117 -0.21 15.23 -23.14
CA PRO A 117 1.09 14.70 -22.79
C PRO A 117 1.49 15.02 -21.35
N HIS A 118 2.45 14.25 -20.84
CA HIS A 118 3.10 14.52 -19.57
C HIS A 118 4.06 15.71 -19.71
N LEU A 119 4.17 16.52 -18.66
CA LEU A 119 5.20 17.55 -18.57
C LEU A 119 6.54 16.93 -18.15
N SER A 120 7.64 17.56 -18.53
CA SER A 120 9.01 17.21 -18.09
C SER A 120 9.23 17.29 -16.56
N SER A 121 8.21 17.71 -15.83
CA SER A 121 8.16 17.80 -14.36
C SER A 121 8.36 16.46 -13.63
N HIS A 122 8.07 15.31 -14.27
CA HIS A 122 8.29 14.01 -13.64
C HIS A 122 8.52 12.90 -14.66
N PHE A 123 9.23 11.86 -14.23
CA PHE A 123 9.57 10.69 -15.05
C PHE A 123 8.59 9.53 -14.83
N PRO A 124 8.47 8.63 -15.81
CA PRO A 124 7.86 7.33 -15.59
C PRO A 124 8.63 6.57 -14.51
N THR A 125 7.91 5.90 -13.62
CA THR A 125 8.50 5.15 -12.51
C THR A 125 8.00 3.71 -12.54
N PRO A 126 8.70 2.78 -13.22
CA PRO A 126 8.26 1.38 -13.34
C PRO A 126 8.09 0.72 -11.96
N VAL A 127 8.91 1.12 -10.99
CA VAL A 127 8.84 0.68 -9.60
C VAL A 127 7.47 0.98 -8.96
N ASP A 128 6.80 2.07 -9.33
CA ASP A 128 5.47 2.40 -8.78
C ASP A 128 4.38 1.44 -9.30
N LYS A 129 4.56 0.87 -10.50
CA LYS A 129 3.67 -0.16 -11.05
C LYS A 129 3.85 -1.47 -10.29
N GLU A 130 5.09 -1.93 -10.19
CA GLU A 130 5.44 -3.17 -9.49
C GLU A 130 5.07 -3.11 -8.01
N ARG A 131 5.33 -1.97 -7.35
CA ARG A 131 4.93 -1.75 -5.95
C ARG A 131 3.41 -1.90 -5.78
N ASN A 132 2.62 -1.31 -6.68
CA ASN A 132 1.17 -1.40 -6.56
C ASN A 132 0.67 -2.84 -6.79
N LYS A 133 1.25 -3.53 -7.77
CA LYS A 133 0.97 -4.95 -8.06
C LYS A 133 1.28 -5.83 -6.85
N TYR A 134 2.47 -5.68 -6.27
CA TYR A 134 2.88 -6.39 -5.06
C TYR A 134 1.90 -6.16 -3.90
N LEU A 135 1.55 -4.90 -3.62
CA LEU A 135 0.62 -4.59 -2.53
C LEU A 135 -0.78 -5.15 -2.79
N ASN A 136 -1.25 -5.16 -4.04
CA ASN A 136 -2.54 -5.74 -4.38
C ASN A 136 -2.55 -7.27 -4.22
N ASN A 137 -1.49 -7.95 -4.65
CA ASN A 137 -1.35 -9.39 -4.44
C ASN A 137 -1.34 -9.72 -2.94
N LEU A 138 -0.61 -8.94 -2.14
CA LEU A 138 -0.55 -9.14 -0.70
C LEU A 138 -1.93 -8.94 -0.04
N LYS A 139 -2.75 -8.01 -0.54
CA LYS A 139 -4.13 -7.83 -0.08
C LYS A 139 -5.03 -9.01 -0.45
N GLN A 140 -4.92 -9.51 -1.68
CA GLN A 140 -5.69 -10.66 -2.13
C GLN A 140 -5.34 -11.90 -1.32
N ASN A 141 -4.03 -12.16 -1.11
CA ASN A 141 -3.56 -13.25 -0.25
C ASN A 141 -4.09 -13.12 1.18
N ALA A 142 -4.14 -11.89 1.71
CA ALA A 142 -4.70 -11.64 3.03
C ALA A 142 -6.20 -11.93 3.11
N HIS A 143 -7.00 -11.60 2.08
CA HIS A 143 -8.42 -11.94 2.06
C HIS A 143 -8.66 -13.46 2.10
N SER A 144 -7.81 -14.25 1.43
CA SER A 144 -7.96 -15.71 1.38
C SER A 144 -7.29 -16.47 2.53
N SER A 145 -6.40 -15.83 3.29
CA SER A 145 -5.57 -16.49 4.31
C SER A 145 -6.12 -16.29 5.73
N LYS A 146 -5.79 -17.22 6.63
CA LYS A 146 -6.03 -17.11 8.09
C LYS A 146 -4.77 -16.68 8.85
N ASP A 147 -3.66 -16.47 8.16
CA ASP A 147 -2.38 -16.17 8.76
C ASP A 147 -2.32 -14.73 9.28
N ALA A 148 -1.54 -14.55 10.35
CA ALA A 148 -1.32 -13.23 10.90
C ALA A 148 -0.63 -12.31 9.86
N PRO A 149 -0.96 -11.00 9.81
CA PRO A 149 -0.36 -10.05 8.86
C PRO A 149 1.18 -10.06 8.84
N ARG A 150 1.83 -10.34 9.98
CA ARG A 150 3.30 -10.44 10.06
C ARG A 150 3.85 -11.63 9.29
N ALA A 151 3.15 -12.76 9.31
CA ALA A 151 3.55 -13.97 8.58
C ALA A 151 3.44 -13.73 7.08
N LEU A 152 2.29 -13.21 6.61
CA LEU A 152 2.06 -12.88 5.20
C LEU A 152 3.12 -11.91 4.63
N ILE A 153 3.44 -10.85 5.38
CA ILE A 153 4.50 -9.91 4.98
C ILE A 153 5.85 -10.62 4.92
N ARG A 154 6.19 -11.45 5.90
CA ARG A 154 7.47 -12.16 5.91
C ARG A 154 7.60 -13.11 4.73
N GLU A 155 6.58 -13.91 4.47
CA GLU A 155 6.53 -14.88 3.39
C GLU A 155 6.64 -14.20 2.02
N SER A 156 5.84 -13.16 1.78
CA SER A 156 5.88 -12.40 0.52
C SER A 156 7.22 -11.69 0.25
N GLN A 157 8.10 -11.55 1.24
CA GLN A 157 9.41 -10.91 1.11
C GLN A 157 10.56 -11.90 0.85
N LEU A 158 10.33 -13.22 1.00
CA LEU A 158 11.40 -14.23 0.88
C LEU A 158 12.03 -14.25 -0.52
N ASP A 159 11.20 -14.16 -1.56
CA ASP A 159 11.63 -14.28 -2.97
C ASP A 159 11.74 -12.91 -3.68
N THR A 160 11.73 -11.82 -2.93
CA THR A 160 11.72 -10.47 -3.49
C THR A 160 13.11 -9.82 -3.45
N ASN A 161 13.50 -9.16 -4.55
CA ASN A 161 14.76 -8.42 -4.63
C ASN A 161 14.86 -7.33 -3.54
N PHE A 162 16.01 -7.28 -2.85
CA PHE A 162 16.33 -6.30 -1.82
C PHE A 162 16.15 -4.85 -2.27
N GLU A 163 16.53 -4.52 -3.51
CA GLU A 163 16.37 -3.17 -4.05
C GLU A 163 14.89 -2.77 -4.11
N PHE A 164 14.04 -3.67 -4.60
CA PHE A 164 12.60 -3.44 -4.62
C PHE A 164 12.00 -3.35 -3.20
N LEU A 165 12.47 -4.19 -2.27
CA LEU A 165 12.04 -4.14 -0.87
C LEU A 165 12.34 -2.78 -0.22
N SER A 166 13.45 -2.14 -0.57
CA SER A 166 13.79 -0.79 -0.08
C SER A 166 12.80 0.28 -0.54
N SER A 167 12.13 0.04 -1.67
CA SER A 167 11.12 0.93 -2.25
C SER A 167 9.74 0.75 -1.60
N LEU A 168 9.51 -0.30 -0.82
CA LEU A 168 8.21 -0.58 -0.21
C LEU A 168 7.91 0.38 0.95
N PRO A 169 6.62 0.61 1.26
CA PRO A 169 6.25 1.30 2.50
C PRO A 169 6.80 0.58 3.73
N LYS A 170 6.95 1.32 4.84
CA LYS A 170 7.36 0.74 6.13
C LYS A 170 6.47 -0.45 6.49
N LYS A 171 7.06 -1.50 7.09
CA LYS A 171 6.36 -2.75 7.46
C LYS A 171 5.07 -2.52 8.25
N GLU A 172 5.04 -1.53 9.15
CA GLU A 172 3.84 -1.17 9.92
C GLU A 172 2.72 -0.59 9.06
N ALA A 173 3.04 0.16 8.00
CA ALA A 173 2.03 0.67 7.07
C ALA A 173 1.39 -0.47 6.27
N ILE A 174 2.20 -1.42 5.80
CA ILE A 174 1.72 -2.64 5.12
C ILE A 174 0.85 -3.47 6.07
N ARG A 175 1.26 -3.62 7.33
CA ARG A 175 0.46 -4.32 8.35
C ARG A 175 -0.91 -3.68 8.53
N LYS A 176 -0.97 -2.35 8.70
CA LYS A 176 -2.26 -1.62 8.84
C LYS A 176 -3.14 -1.78 7.61
N MET A 177 -2.54 -1.85 6.42
CA MET A 177 -3.25 -2.09 5.17
C MET A 177 -3.92 -3.47 5.14
N ILE A 178 -3.21 -4.52 5.55
CA ILE A 178 -3.74 -5.89 5.64
C ILE A 178 -4.82 -6.01 6.73
N ILE A 179 -4.54 -5.48 7.92
CA ILE A 179 -5.46 -5.48 9.06
C ILE A 179 -6.83 -4.94 8.67
N ARG A 180 -6.88 -3.83 7.93
CA ARG A 180 -8.14 -3.24 7.47
C ARG A 180 -8.99 -4.19 6.64
N LEU A 181 -8.41 -5.19 5.97
CA LEU A 181 -9.16 -6.16 5.17
C LEU A 181 -9.80 -7.23 6.04
N PHE A 182 -9.04 -7.82 6.96
CA PHE A 182 -9.58 -8.78 7.94
C PHE A 182 -10.77 -8.24 8.72
N TYR A 183 -10.75 -6.93 8.96
CA TYR A 183 -11.73 -6.24 9.78
C TYR A 183 -12.87 -5.60 8.99
N PHE A 184 -12.83 -5.61 7.65
CA PHE A 184 -13.90 -5.04 6.80
C PHE A 184 -14.97 -6.05 6.40
N GLU A 185 -14.63 -7.34 6.36
CA GLU A 185 -15.57 -8.35 5.85
C GLU A 185 -16.53 -8.91 6.91
N ASP A 186 -16.21 -8.90 8.23
CA ASP A 186 -17.16 -9.44 9.21
C ASP A 186 -17.10 -8.96 10.68
N SER A 187 -16.14 -8.13 11.14
CA SER A 187 -15.91 -8.10 12.61
C SER A 187 -15.10 -6.93 13.16
N VAL A 188 -15.64 -5.72 13.28
CA VAL A 188 -15.08 -4.70 14.22
C VAL A 188 -16.13 -3.91 14.99
N ASN A 189 -17.36 -3.76 14.51
CA ASN A 189 -18.38 -3.17 15.38
C ASN A 189 -18.69 -4.06 16.58
N CYS A 190 -18.55 -5.38 16.46
CA CYS A 190 -18.70 -6.30 17.58
C CYS A 190 -17.80 -5.97 18.78
N ASP A 191 -16.50 -5.73 18.62
CA ASP A 191 -15.62 -5.61 19.80
C ASP A 191 -15.70 -4.23 20.46
N PHE A 192 -15.90 -3.16 19.67
CA PHE A 192 -16.09 -1.81 20.22
C PHE A 192 -17.50 -1.62 20.79
N GLU A 193 -18.54 -2.16 20.14
CA GLU A 193 -19.91 -2.17 20.68
C GLU A 193 -19.99 -3.10 21.89
N LYS A 194 -19.32 -4.27 21.90
CA LYS A 194 -19.24 -5.14 23.09
C LYS A 194 -18.47 -4.48 24.21
N ALA A 195 -17.34 -3.80 23.94
CA ALA A 195 -16.61 -3.06 24.96
C ALA A 195 -17.43 -1.89 25.50
N ALA A 196 -18.15 -1.16 24.65
CA ALA A 196 -19.03 -0.06 25.04
C ALA A 196 -20.25 -0.55 25.84
N ILE A 197 -20.91 -1.64 25.41
CA ILE A 197 -22.04 -2.27 26.12
C ILE A 197 -21.58 -2.84 27.46
N ASN A 198 -20.41 -3.48 27.51
CA ASN A 198 -19.84 -4.00 28.75
C ASN A 198 -19.47 -2.87 29.72
N ALA A 199 -18.88 -1.77 29.23
CA ALA A 199 -18.64 -0.58 30.04
C ALA A 199 -19.96 0.03 30.55
N PHE A 200 -21.00 0.11 29.71
CA PHE A 200 -22.32 0.65 30.09
C PHE A 200 -23.00 -0.21 31.19
N LYS A 201 -23.04 -1.53 31.04
CA LYS A 201 -23.63 -2.46 32.03
C LYS A 201 -22.92 -2.38 33.38
N GLN A 202 -21.61 -2.25 33.36
CA GLN A 202 -20.78 -2.28 34.56
C GLN A 202 -20.86 -0.97 35.36
N VAL A 203 -21.10 0.16 34.69
CA VAL A 203 -21.21 1.49 35.30
C VAL A 203 -22.60 1.78 35.83
N PHE A 204 -23.64 1.50 35.06
CA PHE A 204 -24.99 1.96 35.38
C PHE A 204 -25.86 0.95 36.15
N LYS A 205 -25.37 -0.28 36.39
CA LYS A 205 -26.12 -1.39 37.02
C LYS A 205 -27.50 -1.63 36.36
N CYS A 206 -27.62 -1.32 35.08
CA CYS A 206 -28.87 -1.51 34.34
C CYS A 206 -29.10 -2.99 34.07
N GLU A 207 -30.35 -3.42 34.14
CA GLU A 207 -30.74 -4.72 33.62
C GLU A 207 -30.82 -4.70 32.08
N ILE A 208 -30.07 -5.64 31.50
CA ILE A 208 -30.11 -6.19 30.14
C ILE A 208 -31.48 -6.63 29.61
N HIS A 209 -32.49 -5.77 29.45
CA HIS A 209 -33.74 -6.22 28.82
C HIS A 209 -33.64 -6.16 27.28
N ASP A 210 -34.22 -7.16 26.60
CA ASP A 210 -34.38 -7.24 25.13
C ASP A 210 -33.09 -7.25 24.29
N TYR A 211 -32.16 -8.17 24.56
CA TYR A 211 -31.03 -8.42 23.65
C TYR A 211 -31.32 -9.58 22.67
N PRO A 212 -30.72 -9.58 21.46
CA PRO A 212 -30.86 -10.67 20.50
C PRO A 212 -30.33 -12.00 21.08
N LYS A 213 -31.11 -13.08 20.93
CA LYS A 213 -30.79 -14.41 21.50
C LYS A 213 -29.45 -14.96 21.03
N GLU A 214 -28.97 -14.52 19.87
CA GLU A 214 -27.67 -14.94 19.31
C GLU A 214 -26.48 -14.54 20.20
N LEU A 215 -26.66 -13.56 21.10
CA LEU A 215 -25.61 -13.07 22.00
C LEU A 215 -25.61 -13.75 23.39
N GLU A 216 -26.53 -14.67 23.65
CA GLU A 216 -26.75 -15.26 24.98
C GLU A 216 -25.53 -16.05 25.49
N SER A 217 -24.92 -16.87 24.64
CA SER A 217 -23.72 -17.67 24.99
C SER A 217 -22.49 -16.81 25.32
N LEU A 218 -22.36 -15.66 24.65
CA LEU A 218 -21.28 -14.71 24.89
C LEU A 218 -21.47 -13.95 26.21
N ILE A 219 -22.69 -13.51 26.48
CA ILE A 219 -23.05 -12.86 27.75
C ILE A 219 -22.78 -13.80 28.91
N GLU A 220 -23.15 -15.09 28.77
CA GLU A 220 -22.91 -16.11 29.77
C GLU A 220 -21.40 -16.39 29.98
N TYR A 221 -20.63 -16.52 28.90
CA TYR A 221 -19.17 -16.66 28.98
C TYR A 221 -18.50 -15.51 29.72
N ILE A 222 -18.90 -14.26 29.45
CA ILE A 222 -18.32 -13.07 30.09
C ILE A 222 -18.69 -13.00 31.57
N ALA A 223 -19.96 -13.25 31.90
CA ALA A 223 -20.43 -13.29 33.27
C ALA A 223 -19.66 -14.32 34.11
N ASN A 224 -19.45 -15.52 33.53
CA ASN A 224 -18.79 -16.63 34.21
C ASN A 224 -17.28 -16.45 34.36
N ASN A 225 -16.60 -15.86 33.37
CA ASN A 225 -15.13 -15.78 33.36
C ASN A 225 -14.56 -14.46 33.90
N TYR A 226 -15.25 -13.33 33.71
CA TYR A 226 -14.67 -12.00 33.95
C TYR A 226 -15.36 -11.22 35.07
N ILE A 227 -16.68 -11.39 35.24
CA ILE A 227 -17.47 -10.59 36.19
C ILE A 227 -17.62 -11.30 37.55
N ARG A 228 -17.50 -12.63 37.57
CA ARG A 228 -17.71 -13.50 38.74
C ARG A 228 -19.15 -13.42 39.27
N ASN A 229 -19.62 -14.54 39.81
CA ASN A 229 -21.00 -14.74 40.24
C ASN A 229 -21.49 -13.66 41.24
N LYS A 230 -22.81 -13.37 41.27
CA LYS A 230 -23.50 -12.22 41.92
C LYS A 230 -23.11 -11.85 43.37
N LYS A 231 -22.29 -12.66 44.05
CA LYS A 231 -21.87 -12.51 45.46
C LYS A 231 -20.38 -12.23 45.67
N GLY A 232 -19.57 -12.12 44.60
CA GLY A 232 -18.12 -11.91 44.68
C GLY A 232 -17.66 -10.46 44.51
N LYS A 233 -16.52 -10.09 45.12
CA LYS A 233 -15.85 -8.79 44.92
C LYS A 233 -15.18 -8.76 43.55
N ALA A 234 -15.32 -7.67 42.80
CA ALA A 234 -14.75 -7.51 41.46
C ALA A 234 -13.21 -7.62 41.48
N ARG A 235 -12.64 -8.21 40.43
CA ARG A 235 -11.20 -8.54 40.38
C ARG A 235 -10.29 -7.36 40.04
N PHE A 236 -10.84 -6.27 39.48
CA PHE A 236 -10.11 -5.05 39.13
C PHE A 236 -10.97 -3.82 39.46
N SER A 237 -10.36 -2.76 40.00
CA SER A 237 -10.98 -1.44 40.13
C SER A 237 -10.70 -0.61 38.88
N ILE A 238 -11.71 0.11 38.38
CA ILE A 238 -11.56 1.04 37.26
C ILE A 238 -12.09 2.40 37.73
N ASP A 239 -11.21 3.39 37.84
CA ASP A 239 -11.58 4.78 38.12
C ASP A 239 -12.02 5.45 36.82
N LEU A 240 -13.27 5.93 36.77
CA LEU A 240 -13.81 6.66 35.64
C LEU A 240 -13.74 8.16 35.92
N TRP A 241 -13.01 8.87 35.06
CA TRP A 241 -13.08 10.32 34.98
C TRP A 241 -14.38 10.72 34.26
N ASN A 242 -15.12 11.65 34.86
CA ASN A 242 -16.44 12.11 34.43
C ASN A 242 -16.51 12.41 32.92
N VAL A 243 -17.41 11.72 32.23
CA VAL A 243 -17.75 11.94 30.81
C VAL A 243 -18.95 12.89 30.65
N HIS A 244 -19.46 13.47 31.75
CA HIS A 244 -20.63 14.37 31.71
C HIS A 244 -20.31 15.85 31.48
N GLU A 245 -19.07 16.22 31.20
CA GLU A 245 -18.73 17.56 30.70
C GLU A 245 -18.32 17.49 29.23
N ARG A 246 -19.31 17.39 28.33
CA ARG A 246 -19.25 17.87 26.92
C ARG A 246 -20.62 17.82 26.25
#